data_AF-A0A7C1K8M6-F1
#
_entry.id   AF-A0A7C1K8M6-F1
#
_cell.length_a   1.000
_cell.length_b   1.000
_cell.length_c   1.000
_cell.angle_alpha   90.00
_cell.angle_beta   90.00
_cell.angle_gamma   90.00
#
_symmetry.space_group_name_H-M   'P 1'
#
loop_
_entity.id
_entity.type
_entity.pdbx_description
1 polymer ?
#
loop_
_entity_poly.entity_id
_entity_poly.type
_entity_poly.pdbx_seq_one_letter_code
_entity_poly.pdbx_strand_id
1 'polypeptide(L)'
;MQMEIRGAERLSHRERQVVVLKEMGYATEAIARRLGLSPSTVATLYNRARSKGYQVVIVVSGDPLGLFGAEEGADEPGEGAPQV
;
A
#
# COMPACT_ATOMS: atom_id res chain seq x y z
N MET A 1 10.43 -6.57 -2.98
CA MET A 1 9.28 -5.64 -2.89
C MET A 1 8.01 -6.48 -2.78
N GLN A 2 7.18 -6.21 -1.78
CA GLN A 2 5.96 -6.97 -1.47
C GLN A 2 4.81 -5.97 -1.27
N MET A 3 3.64 -6.26 -1.83
CA MET A 3 2.43 -5.45 -1.61
C MET A 3 1.52 -6.15 -0.61
N GLU A 4 1.02 -5.41 0.39
CA GLU A 4 0.11 -5.92 1.40
C GLU A 4 -1.13 -5.05 1.51
N ILE A 5 -2.24 -5.66 1.94
CA ILE A 5 -3.47 -4.95 2.29
C ILE A 5 -3.68 -5.10 3.80
N ARG A 6 -3.42 -4.02 4.56
CA ARG A 6 -3.67 -3.96 6.00
C ARG A 6 -5.14 -3.64 6.27
N GLY A 7 -5.69 -4.17 7.35
CA GLY A 7 -7.12 -4.01 7.67
C GLY A 7 -8.05 -4.90 6.84
N ALA A 8 -7.51 -5.89 6.12
CA ALA A 8 -8.27 -6.81 5.28
C ALA A 8 -9.28 -7.68 6.06
N GLU A 9 -9.06 -7.86 7.36
CA GLU A 9 -9.95 -8.56 8.28
C GLU A 9 -11.28 -7.83 8.49
N ARG A 10 -11.31 -6.51 8.30
CA ARG A 10 -12.54 -5.69 8.38
C ARG A 10 -13.40 -5.79 7.12
N LEU A 11 -12.82 -6.29 6.03
CA LEU A 11 -13.48 -6.41 4.74
C LEU A 11 -14.30 -7.72 4.65
N SER A 12 -15.40 -7.69 3.91
CA SER A 12 -16.07 -8.92 3.49
C SER A 12 -15.26 -9.62 2.40
N HIS A 13 -15.53 -10.91 2.16
CA HIS A 13 -14.86 -11.65 1.08
C HIS A 13 -15.00 -10.95 -0.28
N ARG A 14 -16.19 -10.46 -0.61
CA ARG A 14 -16.44 -9.74 -1.87
C ARG A 14 -15.73 -8.39 -1.94
N GLU A 15 -15.67 -7.66 -0.83
CA GLU A 15 -14.89 -6.43 -0.74
C GLU A 15 -13.40 -6.69 -0.96
N ARG A 16 -12.83 -7.72 -0.32
CA ARG A 16 -11.42 -8.12 -0.53
C ARG A 16 -11.13 -8.42 -1.99
N GLN A 17 -11.99 -9.20 -2.64
CA GLN A 17 -11.82 -9.51 -4.07
C GLN A 17 -11.83 -8.25 -4.95
N VAL A 18 -12.76 -7.33 -4.70
CA VAL A 18 -12.85 -6.08 -5.45
C VAL A 18 -11.63 -5.19 -5.19
N VAL A 19 -11.23 -5.01 -3.94
CA VAL A 19 -10.05 -4.20 -3.57
C VAL A 19 -8.80 -4.77 -4.22
N VAL A 20 -8.50 -6.06 -4.04
CA VAL A 20 -7.30 -6.69 -4.62
C VAL A 20 -7.20 -6.43 -6.13
N LEU A 21 -8.29 -6.66 -6.87
CA LEU A 21 -8.29 -6.44 -8.31
C LEU A 21 -8.16 -4.95 -8.66
N LYS A 22 -8.77 -4.05 -7.88
CA LYS A 22 -8.70 -2.61 -8.15
C LYS A 22 -7.30 -2.05 -7.91
N GLU A 23 -6.65 -2.47 -6.83
CA GLU A 23 -5.28 -2.06 -6.47
C GLU A 23 -4.22 -2.71 -7.39
N MET A 24 -4.52 -3.87 -8.00
CA MET A 24 -3.73 -4.43 -9.10
C MET A 24 -3.95 -3.74 -10.46
N GLY A 25 -4.78 -2.68 -10.53
CA GLY A 25 -4.98 -1.88 -11.74
C GLY A 25 -6.08 -2.35 -12.68
N TYR A 26 -6.91 -3.33 -12.32
CA TYR A 26 -8.00 -3.77 -13.19
C TYR A 26 -9.10 -2.70 -13.34
N ALA A 27 -9.63 -2.55 -14.55
CA ALA A 27 -10.78 -1.69 -14.82
C ALA A 27 -12.07 -2.25 -14.20
N THR A 28 -12.99 -1.38 -13.78
CA THR A 28 -14.25 -1.76 -13.11
C THR A 28 -15.06 -2.77 -13.91
N GLU A 29 -15.17 -2.57 -15.23
CA GLU A 29 -15.85 -3.49 -16.15
C GLU A 29 -15.20 -4.89 -16.19
N ALA A 30 -13.87 -4.96 -16.12
CA ALA A 30 -13.16 -6.24 -16.08
C ALA A 30 -13.40 -6.97 -14.75
N ILE A 31 -13.42 -6.23 -13.64
CA ILE A 31 -13.74 -6.76 -12.30
C ILE A 31 -15.18 -7.29 -12.27
N ALA A 32 -16.13 -6.50 -12.80
CA ALA A 32 -17.55 -6.85 -12.87
C ALA A 32 -17.75 -8.19 -13.60
N ARG A 33 -17.20 -8.32 -14.81
CA ARG A 33 -17.24 -9.59 -15.57
C ARG A 33 -16.57 -10.74 -14.84
N ARG A 34 -15.39 -10.53 -14.25
CA ARG A 34 -14.63 -11.58 -13.56
C ARG A 34 -15.34 -12.11 -12.31
N LEU A 35 -16.06 -11.25 -11.59
CA LEU A 35 -16.71 -11.60 -10.33
C LEU A 35 -18.21 -11.92 -10.47
N GLY A 36 -18.78 -11.79 -11.67
CA GLY A 36 -20.21 -11.96 -11.94
C GLY A 36 -21.06 -10.88 -11.26
N LEU A 37 -20.59 -9.62 -11.26
CA LEU A 37 -21.22 -8.48 -10.62
C LEU A 37 -21.58 -7.42 -11.66
N SER A 38 -22.47 -6.49 -11.31
CA SER A 38 -22.61 -5.26 -12.09
C SER A 38 -21.48 -4.27 -11.78
N PRO A 39 -21.14 -3.35 -12.70
CA PRO A 39 -20.19 -2.27 -12.44
C PRO A 39 -20.57 -1.41 -11.24
N SER A 40 -21.87 -1.17 -11.03
CA SER A 40 -22.37 -0.43 -9.87
C SER A 40 -22.12 -1.17 -8.56
N THR A 41 -22.32 -2.49 -8.51
CA THR A 41 -22.00 -3.29 -7.32
C THR A 41 -20.51 -3.24 -7.01
N VAL A 42 -19.64 -3.31 -8.03
CA VAL A 42 -18.18 -3.16 -7.83
C VAL A 42 -17.86 -1.80 -7.20
N ALA A 43 -18.44 -0.71 -7.71
CA ALA A 43 -18.24 0.63 -7.15
C ALA A 43 -18.73 0.73 -5.70
N THR A 44 -19.92 0.20 -5.38
CA THR A 44 -20.45 0.17 -4.01
C THR A 44 -19.55 -0.61 -3.05
N LEU A 45 -19.10 -1.81 -3.45
CA LEU A 45 -18.21 -2.64 -2.64
C LEU A 45 -16.86 -1.96 -2.41
N TYR A 46 -16.29 -1.34 -3.44
CA TYR A 46 -15.02 -0.63 -3.33
C TYR A 46 -15.12 0.58 -2.38
N ASN A 47 -16.19 1.39 -2.51
CA ASN A 47 -16.42 2.53 -1.62
C ASN A 47 -16.61 2.09 -0.17
N ARG A 48 -17.43 1.05 0.06
CA ARG A 48 -17.64 0.48 1.39
C ARG A 48 -16.34 -0.04 2.00
N ALA A 49 -15.50 -0.71 1.20
CA ALA A 49 -14.19 -1.14 1.66
C ALA A 49 -13.32 0.04 2.09
N ARG A 50 -13.24 1.11 1.27
CA ARG A 50 -12.45 2.32 1.62
C ARG A 50 -12.94 2.97 2.92
N SER A 51 -14.24 3.02 3.16
CA SER A 51 -14.82 3.53 4.42
C SER A 51 -14.43 2.72 5.66
N LYS A 52 -13.99 1.47 5.51
CA LYS A 52 -13.50 0.63 6.62
C LYS A 52 -12.03 0.88 6.97
N GLY A 53 -11.34 1.71 6.18
CA GLY A 53 -9.97 2.16 6.46
C GLY A 53 -8.89 1.09 6.24
N TYR A 54 -9.04 0.23 5.22
CA TYR A 54 -7.92 -0.61 4.79
C TYR A 54 -6.80 0.26 4.20
N GLN A 55 -5.57 -0.24 4.23
CA GLN A 55 -4.41 0.44 3.67
C GLN A 55 -3.67 -0.49 2.71
N VAL A 56 -3.22 0.06 1.58
CA VAL A 56 -2.30 -0.63 0.67
C VAL A 56 -0.90 -0.16 1.03
N VAL A 57 -0.03 -1.11 1.38
CA VAL A 57 1.35 -0.81 1.74
C VAL A 57 2.29 -1.58 0.83
N ILE A 58 3.42 -0.96 0.50
CA ILE A 58 4.53 -1.63 -0.17
C ILE A 58 5.63 -1.81 0.87
N VAL A 59 5.98 -3.06 1.13
CA VAL A 59 7.12 -3.42 1.97
C VAL A 59 8.35 -3.52 1.08
N VAL A 60 9.35 -2.73 1.44
CA VAL A 60 10.59 -2.57 0.71
C VAL A 60 11.74 -2.90 1.67
N SER A 61 12.62 -3.83 1.29
CA SER A 61 13.79 -4.20 2.07
C SER A 61 14.99 -3.37 1.61
N GLY A 62 15.57 -2.55 2.50
CA GLY A 62 16.63 -1.61 2.13
C GLY A 62 16.11 -0.46 1.25
N ASP A 63 16.95 0.03 0.34
CA ASP A 63 16.60 1.10 -0.60
C ASP A 63 16.75 0.67 -2.08
N PRO A 64 15.90 -0.25 -2.57
CA PRO A 64 15.93 -0.69 -3.97
C PRO A 64 15.38 0.37 -4.94
N LEU A 65 14.77 1.44 -4.44
CA LEU A 65 14.29 2.55 -5.28
C LEU A 65 15.31 3.69 -5.36
N GLY A 66 16.42 3.62 -4.59
CA GLY A 66 17.43 4.67 -4.55
C GLY A 66 16.87 6.02 -4.07
N LEU A 67 15.83 5.99 -3.23
CA LEU A 67 15.14 7.19 -2.75
C LEU A 67 15.81 7.77 -1.49
N PHE A 68 16.58 6.95 -0.78
CA PHE A 68 17.28 7.32 0.44
C PHE A 68 18.78 7.39 0.08
N GLY A 69 19.20 8.52 -0.50
CA GLY A 69 20.62 8.78 -0.80
C GLY A 69 21.48 8.83 0.46
N ALA A 70 22.80 8.90 0.30
CA ALA A 70 23.80 9.03 1.37
C ALA A 70 23.77 10.39 2.12
N GLU A 71 22.59 10.98 2.28
CA GLU A 71 22.38 12.24 3.01
C GLU A 71 21.34 12.04 4.13
N GLU A 72 21.71 11.23 5.11
CA GLU A 72 21.76 11.75 6.47
C GLU A 72 23.25 11.75 6.83
N GLY A 73 23.81 12.95 6.95
CA GLY A 73 25.23 13.15 7.21
C GLY A 73 25.69 12.31 8.38
N ALA A 74 26.79 11.61 8.12
CA ALA A 74 27.91 11.38 9.01
C ALA A 74 27.69 11.72 10.50
N ASP A 75 27.97 10.74 11.34
CA ASP A 75 28.72 10.91 12.58
C ASP A 75 29.36 12.31 12.77
N GLU A 76 28.82 13.09 13.70
CA GLU A 76 29.65 14.00 14.51
C GLU A 76 29.52 13.62 15.99
N PRO A 77 30.27 12.62 16.50
CA PRO A 77 30.84 12.77 17.83
C PRO A 77 31.89 13.86 17.71
N GLY A 78 31.53 15.10 18.04
CA GLY A 78 32.48 16.21 18.12
C GLY A 78 33.58 15.88 19.11
N GLU A 79 34.73 15.44 18.58
CA GLU A 79 35.98 15.28 19.30
C GLU A 79 36.51 16.67 19.65
N GLY A 80 36.07 17.19 20.78
CA GLY A 80 36.56 18.40 21.42
C GLY A 80 37.65 18.09 22.44
N ALA A 81 38.83 17.67 21.98
CA ALA A 81 40.10 17.93 22.67
C ALA A 81 41.07 18.44 21.58
N PRO A 82 41.98 19.39 21.84
CA PRO A 82 42.72 19.63 23.09
C PRO A 82 42.72 21.14 23.50
N GLN A 83 43.34 21.58 24.61
CA GLN A 83 44.75 22.01 24.63
C GLN A 83 45.18 22.52 26.04
N VAL A 84 46.41 22.13 26.41
CA VAL A 84 47.41 22.68 27.36
C VAL A 84 47.09 22.85 28.85
#